data_AF-A0A0F8YYA0-F1
#
_entry.id   AF-A0A0F8YYA0-F1
#
_cell.length_a   1.000
_cell.length_b   1.000
_cell.length_c   1.000
_cell.angle_alpha   90.00
_cell.angle_beta   90.00
_cell.angle_gamma   90.00
#
_symmetry.space_group_name_H-M   'P 1'
#
loop_
_entity.id
_entity.type
_entity.pdbx_description
1 polymer ?
#
loop_
_entity_poly.entity_id
_entity_poly.type
_entity_poly.pdbx_seq_one_letter_code
_entity_poly.pdbx_strand_id
1 'polypeptide(L)'
;LGLIWGIWHPIIKKLWTSSFILFINGLCFILLAGFYWIIDVKGYRKWAFPLKVIGMNAISIYVATHVISFSKISNYVLFGFEQYTGAYYDVLTTIGGFSIMYLILWYMYKNNTFIKV
;
A
#
# COMPACT_ATOMS: atom_id res chain seq x y z
N LEU A 1 -26.58 -11.22 -2.82
CA LEU A 1 -26.21 -12.66 -2.84
C LEU A 1 -25.50 -13.08 -1.55
N GLY A 2 -24.34 -12.53 -1.18
CA GLY A 2 -23.65 -12.93 0.07
C GLY A 2 -24.44 -12.66 1.37
N LEU A 3 -25.18 -11.56 1.45
CA LEU A 3 -26.09 -11.26 2.57
C LEU A 3 -27.30 -12.20 2.64
N ILE A 4 -27.76 -12.71 1.50
CA ILE A 4 -28.91 -13.63 1.41
C ILE A 4 -28.47 -15.04 1.80
N TRP A 5 -27.28 -15.46 1.38
CA TRP A 5 -26.64 -16.71 1.80
C TRP A 5 -26.18 -16.69 3.26
N GLY A 6 -25.95 -15.49 3.81
CA GLY A 6 -25.61 -15.25 5.22
C GLY A 6 -26.71 -15.64 6.21
N ILE A 7 -27.96 -15.77 5.75
CA ILE A 7 -29.11 -16.20 6.55
C ILE A 7 -29.05 -17.70 6.86
N TRP A 8 -28.52 -18.50 5.93
CA TRP A 8 -28.39 -19.95 6.09
C TRP A 8 -27.00 -20.37 6.58
N HIS A 9 -25.97 -19.60 6.22
CA HIS A 9 -24.59 -19.87 6.60
C HIS A 9 -23.91 -18.59 7.09
N PRO A 10 -23.64 -18.46 8.40
CA PRO A 10 -23.27 -17.19 9.01
C PRO A 10 -21.97 -16.64 8.43
N ILE A 11 -21.95 -15.33 8.23
CA ILE A 11 -20.80 -14.61 7.66
C ILE A 11 -19.73 -14.47 8.74
N ILE A 12 -18.89 -15.50 8.86
CA ILE A 12 -17.83 -15.54 9.88
C ILE A 12 -16.48 -15.30 9.18
N LYS A 13 -15.87 -14.15 9.46
CA LYS A 13 -14.53 -13.79 8.94
C LYS A 13 -13.46 -14.80 9.37
N LYS A 14 -13.56 -15.27 10.61
CA LYS A 14 -12.58 -16.14 11.27
C LYS A 14 -12.52 -17.56 10.68
N LEU A 15 -13.62 -18.02 10.08
CA LEU A 15 -13.75 -19.35 9.47
C LEU A 15 -13.69 -19.30 7.94
N TRP A 16 -13.45 -18.12 7.36
CA TRP A 16 -13.35 -17.92 5.90
C TRP A 16 -14.49 -18.58 5.11
N THR A 17 -15.71 -18.42 5.62
CA THR A 17 -16.93 -19.06 5.08
C THR A 17 -17.24 -18.63 3.63
N SER A 18 -17.86 -19.51 2.84
CA SER A 18 -18.23 -19.22 1.44
C SER A 18 -19.13 -17.99 1.31
N SER A 19 -20.02 -17.72 2.29
CA SER A 19 -20.85 -16.51 2.35
C SER A 19 -20.01 -15.24 2.47
N PHE A 20 -18.96 -15.28 3.30
CA PHE A 20 -18.03 -14.17 3.50
C PHE A 20 -17.19 -13.92 2.23
N ILE A 21 -16.72 -14.98 1.58
CA ILE A 21 -15.99 -14.89 0.31
C ILE A 21 -16.89 -14.26 -0.76
N LEU A 22 -18.14 -14.69 -0.89
CA LEU A 22 -19.06 -14.12 -1.88
C LEU A 22 -19.35 -12.63 -1.62
N PHE A 23 -19.48 -12.25 -0.35
CA PHE A 23 -19.68 -10.86 0.05
C PHE A 23 -18.45 -9.98 -0.27
N ILE A 24 -17.24 -10.42 0.09
CA ILE A 24 -16.02 -9.64 -0.15
C ILE A 24 -15.68 -9.54 -1.63
N ASN A 25 -15.94 -10.59 -2.41
CA ASN A 25 -15.75 -10.57 -3.87
C ASN A 25 -16.69 -9.56 -4.53
N GLY A 26 -17.96 -9.53 -4.14
CA GLY A 26 -18.90 -8.51 -4.63
C GLY A 26 -18.42 -7.09 -4.34
N LEU A 27 -17.93 -6.84 -3.12
CA LEU A 27 -17.35 -5.55 -2.76
C LEU A 27 -16.09 -5.22 -3.58
N CYS A 28 -15.24 -6.23 -3.83
CA CYS A 28 -14.04 -6.09 -4.65
C CYS A 28 -14.38 -5.69 -6.11
N PHE A 29 -15.38 -6.33 -6.72
CA PHE A 29 -15.83 -5.99 -8.08
C PHE A 29 -16.42 -4.58 -8.17
N ILE A 30 -17.18 -4.14 -7.16
CA ILE A 30 -17.70 -2.76 -7.10
C ILE A 30 -16.55 -1.77 -7.01
N LEU A 31 -15.57 -2.02 -6.15
CA LEU A 31 -14.39 -1.17 -5.99
C LEU A 31 -13.57 -1.11 -7.29
N LEU A 32 -13.38 -2.27 -7.93
CA LEU A 32 -12.68 -2.39 -9.22
C LEU A 32 -13.40 -1.59 -10.32
N ALA A 33 -14.72 -1.73 -10.42
CA ALA A 33 -15.52 -0.97 -11.38
C ALA A 33 -15.43 0.55 -11.13
N GLY A 34 -15.42 0.96 -9.86
CA GLY A 34 -15.22 2.35 -9.47
C GLY A 34 -13.86 2.90 -9.91
N PHE A 35 -12.77 2.17 -9.62
CA PHE A 35 -11.43 2.58 -10.05
C PHE A 35 -11.28 2.57 -11.56
N TYR A 36 -11.82 1.57 -12.25
CA TYR A 36 -11.81 1.51 -13.71
C TYR A 36 -12.51 2.72 -14.32
N TRP A 37 -13.70 3.06 -13.83
CA TRP A 37 -14.43 4.22 -14.31
C TRP A 37 -13.68 5.55 -14.05
N ILE A 38 -13.08 5.71 -12.87
CA ILE A 38 -12.34 6.93 -12.51
C ILE A 38 -11.05 7.09 -13.35
N ILE A 39 -10.29 6.01 -13.53
CA ILE A 39 -8.95 6.05 -14.12
C ILE A 39 -9.01 5.94 -15.65
N ASP A 40 -9.77 4.98 -16.18
CA ASP A 40 -9.81 4.67 -17.61
C ASP A 40 -10.90 5.43 -18.36
N VAL A 41 -12.11 5.53 -17.80
CA VAL A 41 -13.22 6.24 -18.47
C VAL A 41 -13.11 7.75 -18.29
N LYS A 42 -12.87 8.20 -17.06
CA LYS A 42 -12.82 9.64 -16.72
C LYS A 42 -11.42 10.25 -16.87
N GLY A 43 -10.40 9.44 -17.15
CA GLY A 43 -9.05 9.88 -17.51
C GLY A 43 -8.23 10.50 -16.36
N TYR A 44 -8.67 10.39 -15.10
CA TYR A 44 -7.96 10.96 -13.94
C TYR A 44 -6.76 10.11 -13.53
N ARG A 45 -5.70 10.14 -14.36
CA ARG A 45 -4.49 9.33 -14.15
C ARG A 45 -3.46 9.97 -13.19
N LYS A 46 -3.52 11.30 -13.00
CA LYS A 46 -2.52 12.03 -12.20
C LYS A 46 -2.53 11.64 -10.71
N TRP A 47 -3.70 11.46 -10.11
CA TRP A 47 -3.83 11.01 -8.71
C TRP A 47 -3.49 9.54 -8.52
N ALA A 48 -3.70 8.71 -9.55
CA ALA A 48 -3.37 7.30 -9.51
C ALA A 48 -1.87 7.03 -9.69
N PHE A 49 -1.07 8.01 -10.10
CA PHE A 49 0.36 7.84 -10.35
C PHE A 49 1.16 7.32 -9.13
N PRO A 50 1.08 7.92 -7.91
CA PRO A 50 1.79 7.39 -6.74
C PRO A 50 1.33 5.97 -6.36
N LEU A 51 0.03 5.71 -6.45
CA LEU A 51 -0.56 4.38 -6.21
C LEU A 51 -0.07 3.34 -7.23
N LYS A 52 0.10 3.76 -8.49
CA LYS A 52 0.61 2.92 -9.58
C LYS A 52 2.08 2.56 -9.35
N VAL A 53 2.93 3.52 -8.97
CA VAL A 53 4.34 3.30 -8.66
C VAL A 53 4.51 2.23 -7.58
N ILE A 54 3.72 2.35 -6.51
CA ILE A 54 3.67 1.38 -5.40
C ILE A 54 3.15 0.02 -5.88
N GLY A 55 2.03 0.01 -6.61
CA GLY A 55 1.38 -1.22 -7.07
C GLY A 55 2.22 -2.05 -8.03
N MET A 56 2.95 -1.44 -8.96
CA MET A 56 3.79 -2.17 -9.90
C MET A 56 5.06 -2.76 -9.27
N ASN A 57 5.48 -2.25 -8.11
CA ASN A 57 6.64 -2.74 -7.35
C ASN A 57 6.22 -3.28 -5.97
N ALA A 58 5.01 -3.84 -5.85
CA ALA A 58 4.47 -4.29 -4.56
C ALA A 58 5.34 -5.37 -3.89
N ILE A 59 5.87 -6.32 -4.68
CA ILE A 59 6.77 -7.37 -4.18
C ILE A 59 8.08 -6.75 -3.68
N SER A 60 8.64 -5.80 -4.43
CA SER A 60 9.86 -5.09 -4.04
C SER A 60 9.67 -4.30 -2.76
N ILE A 61 8.54 -3.62 -2.56
CA ILE A 61 8.19 -2.99 -1.27
C ILE A 61 8.14 -4.02 -0.15
N TYR A 62 7.43 -5.12 -0.37
CA TYR A 62 7.24 -6.14 0.65
C TYR A 62 8.58 -6.68 1.14
N VAL A 63 9.46 -7.03 0.19
CA VAL A 63 10.81 -7.51 0.52
C VAL A 63 11.65 -6.38 1.13
N ALA A 64 11.62 -5.17 0.58
CA ALA A 64 12.42 -4.06 1.06
C ALA A 64 12.04 -3.65 2.50
N THR A 65 10.75 -3.63 2.84
CA THR A 65 10.30 -3.34 4.22
C THR A 65 10.66 -4.45 5.20
N HIS A 66 10.84 -5.68 4.73
CA HIS A 66 11.25 -6.82 5.57
C HIS A 66 12.78 -6.90 5.74
N VAL A 67 13.53 -6.61 4.68
CA VAL A 67 15.00 -6.69 4.65
C VAL A 67 15.63 -5.41 5.21
N ILE A 68 14.99 -4.25 4.99
CA ILE A 68 15.53 -2.94 5.30
C ILE A 68 14.62 -2.23 6.31
N SER A 69 15.15 -1.96 7.50
CA SER A 69 14.49 -1.09 8.48
C SER A 69 14.68 0.39 8.10
N PHE A 70 13.79 0.91 7.23
CA PHE A 70 13.86 2.29 6.75
C PHE A 70 13.85 3.34 7.88
N SER A 71 13.15 3.08 9.00
CA SER A 71 13.18 3.97 10.18
C SER A 71 14.57 4.06 10.82
N LYS A 72 15.35 2.97 10.84
CA LYS A 72 16.72 3.00 11.36
C LYS A 72 17.66 3.78 10.46
N ILE A 73 17.54 3.60 9.14
CA ILE A 73 18.33 4.37 8.16
C ILE A 73 18.00 5.86 8.27
N SER A 74 16.71 6.20 8.37
CA SER A 74 16.31 7.59 8.54
C SER A 74 16.83 8.20 9.84
N ASN A 75 16.94 7.41 10.92
CA ASN A 75 17.51 7.86 12.18
C ASN A 75 19.03 8.15 12.04
N TYR A 76 19.79 7.29 11.35
CA TYR A 76 21.20 7.56 11.07
C TYR A 76 21.43 8.78 10.16
N VAL A 77 20.54 9.01 9.19
CA VAL A 77 20.62 10.17 8.28
C VAL A 77 20.17 11.47 8.96
N LEU A 78 19.19 11.41 9.85
CA LEU A 78 18.61 12.57 10.54
C LEU A 78 19.18 12.80 11.94
N PHE A 79 20.20 12.04 12.36
CA PHE A 79 20.81 12.13 13.69
C PHE A 79 21.21 13.56 14.09
N GLY A 80 21.64 14.40 13.15
CA GLY A 80 21.97 15.81 13.39
C GLY A 80 20.77 16.73 13.69
N PHE A 81 19.54 16.31 13.40
CA PHE A 81 18.31 17.07 13.65
C PHE A 81 17.64 16.74 15.00
N GLU A 82 18.16 15.74 15.72
CA GLU A 82 17.65 15.33 17.03
C GLU A 82 17.66 16.51 18.02
N GLN A 83 18.71 17.32 17.96
CA GLN A 83 18.91 18.47 18.85
C GLN A 83 17.92 19.62 18.62
N TYR A 84 17.31 19.74 17.42
CA TYR A 84 16.37 20.81 17.10
C TYR A 84 14.90 20.41 17.24
N THR A 85 14.59 19.11 17.26
CA THR A 85 13.22 18.61 17.11
C THR A 85 12.68 17.82 18.30
N GLY A 86 13.55 17.40 19.24
CA GLY A 86 13.16 16.86 20.54
C GLY A 86 12.03 15.82 20.44
N ALA A 87 10.84 16.16 20.96
CA ALA A 87 9.67 15.28 20.98
C ALA A 87 9.09 14.88 19.60
N TYR A 88 9.38 15.64 18.53
CA TYR A 88 8.90 15.36 17.17
C TYR A 88 9.85 14.49 16.35
N TYR A 89 11.01 14.13 16.91
CA TYR A 89 12.06 13.39 16.20
C TYR A 89 11.62 12.00 15.72
N ASP A 90 10.81 11.30 16.51
CA ASP A 90 10.30 9.97 16.15
C ASP A 90 9.33 10.02 14.95
N VAL A 91 8.50 11.06 14.91
CA VAL A 91 7.58 11.31 13.78
C VAL A 91 8.36 11.73 12.54
N LEU A 92 9.38 12.58 12.70
CA LEU A 92 10.22 13.05 11.60
C LEU A 92 11.02 11.91 10.96
N THR A 93 11.59 11.02 11.78
CA THR A 93 12.34 9.85 11.30
C THR A 93 11.43 8.82 10.65
N THR A 94 10.20 8.66 11.11
CA THR A 94 9.20 7.79 10.45
C THR A 94 8.79 8.33 9.08
N ILE A 95 8.52 9.64 8.98
CA ILE A 95 8.20 10.30 7.70
C ILE A 95 9.41 10.27 6.75
N GLY A 96 10.61 10.51 7.28
CA GLY A 96 11.86 10.39 6.52
C GLY A 96 12.07 8.99 5.96
N GLY A 97 11.86 7.95 6.78
CA GLY A 97 11.92 6.55 6.36
C GLY A 97 10.92 6.23 5.25
N PHE A 98 9.68 6.70 5.38
CA PHE A 98 8.65 6.54 4.34
C PHE A 98 9.03 7.26 3.04
N SER A 99 9.59 8.47 3.15
CA SER A 99 10.05 9.26 2.01
C SER A 99 11.21 8.58 1.28
N ILE A 100 12.21 8.08 2.02
CA ILE A 100 13.35 7.32 1.47
C ILE A 100 12.85 6.07 0.74
N MET A 101 11.94 5.31 1.36
CA MET A 101 11.32 4.14 0.74
C MET A 101 10.58 4.51 -0.56
N TYR A 102 9.80 5.60 -0.55
CA TYR A 102 9.08 6.06 -1.74
C TYR A 102 10.04 6.52 -2.85
N LEU A 103 11.15 7.19 -2.50
CA LEU A 103 12.18 7.60 -3.46
C LEU A 103 12.85 6.39 -4.12
N ILE A 104 13.15 5.34 -3.36
CA ILE A 104 13.71 4.09 -3.90
C ILE A 104 12.72 3.48 -4.89
N LEU A 105 11.42 3.47 -4.57
CA LEU A 105 10.41 2.95 -5.48
C LEU A 105 10.26 3.79 -6.74
N TRP A 106 10.30 5.10 -6.59
CA TRP A 106 10.23 6.00 -7.73
C TRP A 106 11.44 5.80 -8.65
N TYR A 107 12.63 5.58 -8.07
CA TYR A 107 13.83 5.22 -8.82
C TYR A 107 13.67 3.88 -9.55
N MET A 108 13.19 2.83 -8.87
CA MET A 108 12.94 1.52 -9.49
C MET A 108 11.90 1.60 -10.62
N TYR A 109 10.86 2.40 -10.43
CA TYR A 109 9.84 2.66 -11.45
C TYR A 109 10.42 3.39 -12.66
N LYS A 110 11.24 4.42 -12.43
CA LYS A 110 11.92 5.16 -13.51
C LYS A 110 12.88 4.27 -14.30
N ASN A 111 13.50 3.30 -13.64
CA ASN A 111 14.46 2.37 -14.25
C ASN A 111 13.83 1.07 -14.77
N ASN A 112 12.49 0.96 -14.76
CA ASN A 112 11.72 -0.22 -15.19
C ASN A 112 12.19 -1.56 -14.57
N THR A 113 12.78 -1.53 -13.37
CA THR A 113 13.35 -2.72 -12.75
C THR A 113 12.28 -3.41 -11.90
N PHE A 114 11.45 -4.23 -12.54
CA PHE A 114 10.38 -4.97 -11.88
C PHE A 114 10.86 -6.37 -11.48
N ILE A 115 10.88 -6.66 -10.18
CA ILE A 115 11.16 -8.01 -9.70
C ILE A 115 9.92 -8.86 -9.97
N LYS A 116 10.02 -9.74 -10.96
CA LYS A 116 9.00 -10.74 -11.28
C LYS A 116 9.39 -12.05 -10.59
N VAL A 117 8.46 -12.62 -9.83
CA VAL A 117 8.52 -14.00 -9.34
C VAL A 117 7.86 -14.91 -10.36
#